data_AF-A0A7X6T8A9-F1
#
_entry.id   AF-A0A7X6T8A9-F1
#
_cell.length_a   1.000
_cell.length_b   1.000
_cell.length_c   1.000
_cell.angle_alpha   90.00
_cell.angle_beta   90.00
_cell.angle_gamma   90.00
#
_symmetry.space_group_name_H-M   'P 1'
#
loop_
_entity.id
_entity.type
_entity.pdbx_description
1 polymer ?
#
loop_
_entity_poly.entity_id
_entity_poly.type
_entity_poly.pdbx_seq_one_letter_code
_entity_poly.pdbx_strand_id
1 'polypeptide(L)'
;MNLPQRHRQETERLIKELTSTTEGKKKVADWILEEGYYPEPYVLPPCFKISDFELQQEKFEKKGYTDKNWQSENLATISFPKTGLIQRVFGIIHPHRYHDIVWELINDWDKLLSILFNPDNEIYSYSFPIALTINKQGKLRSGRMIYEFLEMAEKDLVAEAYKYKLLTKIDITNFYNSVYTHTIAWAWCGDRYEALADSNFSYTGSRIDKLIQYSNDKRTNGIPVGPVLSDLIVEIILSERDTFITQKIKEKGIDFIATRF
;
A
#
# COMPACT_ATOMS: atom_id res chain seq x y z
N MET A 1 -22.96 14.22 -2.00
CA MET A 1 -21.74 13.54 -1.51
C MET A 1 -22.19 12.36 -0.66
N ASN A 2 -21.92 11.15 -1.13
CA ASN A 2 -22.28 9.91 -0.43
C ASN A 2 -21.31 9.64 0.74
N LEU A 3 -21.66 8.72 1.64
CA LEU A 3 -20.84 8.41 2.82
C LEU A 3 -19.42 7.92 2.47
N PRO A 4 -19.21 6.99 1.53
CA PRO A 4 -17.87 6.57 1.12
C PRO A 4 -16.98 7.68 0.56
N GLN A 5 -17.56 8.61 -0.21
CA GLN A 5 -16.84 9.79 -0.69
C GLN A 5 -16.38 10.69 0.46
N ARG A 6 -17.20 10.86 1.51
CA ARG A 6 -16.80 11.61 2.71
C ARG A 6 -15.66 10.94 3.45
N HIS A 7 -15.70 9.61 3.61
CA HIS A 7 -14.62 8.85 4.24
C HIS A 7 -13.28 9.07 3.52
N ARG A 8 -13.27 8.96 2.19
CA ARG A 8 -12.07 9.22 1.38
C ARG A 8 -11.57 10.66 1.55
N GLN A 9 -12.46 11.65 1.47
CA GLN A 9 -12.06 13.06 1.60
C GLN A 9 -11.48 13.38 2.97
N GLU A 10 -12.04 12.81 4.04
CA GLU A 10 -11.49 12.97 5.37
C GLU A 10 -10.13 12.30 5.50
N THR A 11 -9.96 11.09 4.97
CA THR A 11 -8.67 10.39 4.94
C THR A 11 -7.61 11.21 4.19
N GLU A 12 -7.96 11.74 3.01
CA GLU A 12 -7.11 12.61 2.20
C GLU A 12 -6.71 13.89 2.96
N ARG A 13 -7.69 14.53 3.61
CA ARG A 13 -7.47 15.75 4.41
C ARG A 13 -6.49 15.48 5.54
N LEU A 14 -6.70 14.41 6.29
CA LEU A 14 -5.88 14.04 7.45
C LEU A 14 -4.44 13.72 7.05
N ILE A 15 -4.23 12.92 6.00
CA ILE A 15 -2.86 12.62 5.58
C ILE A 15 -2.15 13.85 5.01
N LYS A 16 -2.83 14.69 4.22
CA LYS A 16 -2.26 15.94 3.71
C LYS A 16 -1.90 16.91 4.84
N GLU A 17 -2.76 17.03 5.84
CA GLU A 17 -2.50 17.83 7.04
C GLU A 17 -1.27 17.29 7.79
N LEU A 18 -1.22 15.98 8.03
CA LEU A 18 -0.11 15.31 8.70
C LEU A 18 1.22 15.50 7.95
N THR A 19 1.22 15.41 6.62
CA THR A 19 2.43 15.49 5.80
C THR A 19 2.68 16.88 5.19
N SER A 20 1.99 17.91 5.69
CA SER A 20 2.14 19.30 5.22
C SER A 20 3.49 19.93 5.58
N THR A 21 4.19 19.37 6.56
CA THR A 21 5.50 19.85 7.04
C THR A 21 6.56 18.76 6.88
N THR A 22 7.84 19.16 6.79
CA THR A 22 8.97 18.22 6.76
C THR A 22 8.99 17.32 8.00
N GLU A 23 8.68 17.88 9.18
CA GLU A 23 8.57 17.14 10.43
C GLU A 23 7.42 16.11 10.38
N GLY A 24 6.30 16.48 9.77
CA GLY A 24 5.16 15.59 9.56
C GLY A 24 5.49 14.42 8.62
N LYS A 25 6.16 14.70 7.50
CA LYS A 25 6.69 13.65 6.59
C LYS A 25 7.67 12.74 7.31
N LYS A 26 8.56 13.30 8.15
CA LYS A 26 9.48 12.52 8.98
C LYS A 26 8.75 11.59 9.94
N LYS A 27 7.73 12.08 10.67
CA LYS A 27 6.91 11.24 11.57
C LYS A 27 6.23 10.08 10.84
N VAL A 28 5.75 10.29 9.63
CA VAL A 28 5.18 9.21 8.80
C VAL A 28 6.26 8.20 8.42
N ALA A 29 7.43 8.66 8.00
CA ALA A 29 8.55 7.77 7.67
C ALA A 29 8.98 6.93 8.87
N ASP A 30 9.21 7.57 10.02
CA ASP A 30 9.60 6.91 11.27
C ASP A 30 8.55 5.88 11.70
N TRP A 31 7.25 6.20 11.58
CA TRP A 31 6.19 5.24 11.87
C TRP A 31 6.20 4.03 10.92
N ILE A 32 6.43 4.23 9.61
CA ILE A 32 6.52 3.13 8.64
C ILE A 32 7.73 2.24 8.94
N LEU A 33 8.85 2.83 9.38
CA LEU A 33 10.09 2.11 9.69
C LEU A 33 10.01 1.36 11.02
N GLU A 34 9.45 1.96 12.08
CA GLU A 34 9.42 1.34 13.41
C GLU A 34 8.19 0.44 13.61
N GLU A 35 7.00 0.97 13.36
CA GLU A 35 5.75 0.25 13.58
C GLU A 35 5.35 -0.58 12.35
N GLY A 36 5.77 -0.13 11.17
CA GLY A 36 5.34 -0.72 9.90
C GLY A 36 6.17 -1.89 9.37
N TYR A 37 7.37 -2.10 9.91
CA TYR A 37 8.34 -3.05 9.37
C TYR A 37 7.94 -4.51 9.53
N TYR A 38 7.55 -4.90 10.74
CA TYR A 38 7.09 -6.27 11.00
C TYR A 38 5.62 -6.47 10.61
N PRO A 39 5.18 -7.73 10.44
CA PRO A 39 3.76 -8.07 10.39
C PRO A 39 3.02 -7.64 11.65
N GLU A 40 1.70 -7.84 11.68
CA GLU A 40 0.87 -7.40 12.79
C GLU A 40 1.36 -7.96 14.16
N PRO A 41 1.17 -7.22 15.28
CA PRO A 41 1.75 -7.56 16.58
C PRO A 41 1.38 -8.94 17.16
N TYR A 42 0.33 -9.59 16.62
CA TYR A 42 -0.07 -10.94 17.02
C TYR A 42 0.72 -12.05 16.32
N VAL A 43 1.48 -11.73 15.27
CA VAL A 43 2.24 -12.68 14.45
C VAL A 43 3.57 -13.04 15.09
N LEU A 44 4.23 -12.07 15.72
CA LEU A 44 5.55 -12.21 16.31
C LEU A 44 5.50 -12.15 17.85
N PRO A 45 6.45 -12.81 18.55
CA PRO A 45 6.58 -12.64 20.00
C PRO A 45 6.79 -11.17 20.38
N PRO A 46 6.27 -10.69 21.54
CA PRO A 46 6.35 -9.28 21.93
C PRO A 46 7.77 -8.70 22.11
N CYS A 47 8.81 -9.53 22.08
CA CYS A 47 10.21 -9.10 22.11
C CYS A 47 10.71 -8.60 20.75
N PHE A 48 10.01 -8.90 19.65
CA PHE A 48 10.32 -8.36 18.32
C PHE A 48 9.71 -6.96 18.21
N LYS A 49 10.46 -5.98 18.70
CA LYS A 49 10.15 -4.56 18.56
C LYS A 49 11.32 -3.87 17.88
N ILE A 50 11.00 -2.99 16.95
CA ILE A 50 11.97 -2.11 16.34
C ILE A 50 12.07 -0.86 17.21
N SER A 51 13.29 -0.41 17.45
CA SER A 51 13.59 0.91 17.97
C SER A 51 14.69 1.53 17.12
N ASP A 52 14.66 2.86 16.98
CA ASP A 52 15.75 3.64 16.38
C ASP A 52 15.95 3.32 14.88
N PHE A 53 14.89 2.88 14.19
CA PHE A 53 14.94 2.66 12.75
C PHE A 53 14.57 3.96 12.02
N GLU A 54 15.54 4.87 11.98
CA GLU A 54 15.33 6.21 11.42
C GLU A 54 15.57 6.26 9.91
N LEU A 55 14.83 7.14 9.24
CA LEU A 55 15.05 7.46 7.83
C LEU A 55 16.38 8.20 7.66
N GLN A 56 17.31 7.60 6.92
CA GLN A 56 18.61 8.16 6.59
C GLN A 56 18.49 9.16 5.44
N GLN A 57 19.44 10.10 5.37
CA GLN A 57 19.49 11.11 4.29
C GLN A 57 19.69 10.49 2.91
N GLU A 58 20.42 9.39 2.85
CA GLU A 58 20.71 8.65 1.63
C GLU A 58 20.29 7.20 1.76
N LYS A 59 20.05 6.56 0.61
CA LYS A 59 19.83 5.12 0.53
C LYS A 59 21.05 4.33 1.01
N PHE A 60 20.80 3.15 1.58
CA PHE A 60 21.85 2.20 1.94
C PHE A 60 22.47 1.57 0.70
N GLU A 61 21.66 1.22 -0.31
CA GLU A 61 22.20 0.75 -1.58
C GLU A 61 22.80 1.93 -2.36
N LYS A 62 24.09 1.79 -2.70
CA LYS A 62 24.85 2.79 -3.47
C LYS A 62 25.01 2.38 -4.94
N LYS A 63 24.76 1.12 -5.29
CA LYS A 63 24.78 0.65 -6.68
C LYS A 63 23.57 1.20 -7.44
N GLY A 64 23.77 1.50 -8.72
CA GLY A 64 22.68 1.87 -9.60
C GLY A 64 21.71 0.71 -9.84
N TYR A 65 20.44 1.00 -10.10
CA TYR A 65 19.41 0.00 -10.37
C TYR A 65 19.69 -0.87 -11.62
N THR A 66 20.58 -0.42 -12.50
CA THR A 66 21.06 -1.11 -13.71
C THR A 66 22.35 -1.92 -13.48
N ASP A 67 22.93 -1.89 -12.28
CA ASP A 67 24.17 -2.61 -11.97
C ASP A 67 23.93 -4.13 -11.95
N LYS A 68 24.62 -4.84 -12.84
CA LYS A 68 24.55 -6.31 -12.96
C LYS A 68 25.14 -7.02 -11.73
N ASN A 69 26.04 -6.36 -11.00
CA ASN A 69 26.67 -6.88 -9.78
C ASN A 69 25.84 -6.60 -8.53
N TRP A 70 24.63 -6.06 -8.68
CA TRP A 70 23.70 -5.91 -7.58
C TRP A 70 23.15 -7.27 -7.15
N GLN A 71 23.40 -7.61 -5.90
CA GLN A 71 22.97 -8.88 -5.29
C GLN A 71 21.52 -8.74 -4.81
N SER A 72 20.75 -9.80 -5.02
CA SER A 72 19.44 -9.96 -4.40
C SER A 72 19.58 -10.63 -3.05
N GLU A 73 18.56 -10.47 -2.23
CA GLU A 73 18.43 -11.08 -0.93
C GLU A 73 17.23 -12.03 -0.93
N ASN A 74 17.34 -13.12 -0.17
CA ASN A 74 16.21 -14.01 0.06
C ASN A 74 15.22 -13.30 1.00
N LEU A 75 13.93 -13.42 0.72
CA LEU A 75 12.89 -12.92 1.60
C LEU A 75 12.84 -13.80 2.86
N ALA A 76 13.07 -13.21 4.04
CA ALA A 76 12.84 -13.91 5.30
C ALA A 76 11.34 -14.15 5.48
N THR A 77 10.95 -15.32 5.99
CA THR A 77 9.53 -15.69 6.12
C THR A 77 9.19 -16.25 7.49
N ILE A 78 7.96 -15.99 7.92
CA ILE A 78 7.37 -16.54 9.15
C ILE A 78 6.04 -17.18 8.79
N SER A 79 5.85 -18.43 9.19
CA SER A 79 4.57 -19.11 9.07
C SER A 79 3.73 -18.88 10.31
N PHE A 80 2.51 -18.40 10.13
CA PHE A 80 1.52 -18.22 11.17
C PHE A 80 0.32 -19.15 10.96
N PRO A 81 -0.03 -20.01 11.93
CA PRO A 81 -1.15 -20.93 11.78
C PRO A 81 -2.49 -20.20 11.78
N LYS A 82 -3.37 -20.58 10.86
CA LYS A 82 -4.78 -20.21 10.84
C LYS A 82 -5.67 -21.41 11.20
N THR A 83 -6.97 -21.18 11.30
CA THR A 83 -7.97 -22.24 11.48
C THR A 83 -7.94 -23.24 10.31
N GLY A 84 -8.32 -24.49 10.57
CA GLY A 84 -8.47 -25.51 9.53
C GLY A 84 -7.16 -25.99 8.89
N LEU A 85 -6.04 -26.00 9.62
CA LEU A 85 -4.71 -26.42 9.14
C LEU A 85 -4.12 -25.56 8.01
N ILE A 86 -4.71 -24.40 7.75
CA ILE A 86 -4.19 -23.41 6.80
C ILE A 86 -3.10 -22.59 7.50
N GLN A 87 -2.05 -22.22 6.77
CA GLN A 87 -1.00 -21.33 7.26
C GLN A 87 -0.96 -20.07 6.41
N ARG A 88 -0.64 -18.93 7.04
CA ARG A 88 -0.32 -17.69 6.35
C ARG A 88 1.18 -17.45 6.48
N VAL A 89 1.86 -17.26 5.36
CA VAL A 89 3.27 -16.91 5.34
C VAL A 89 3.40 -15.40 5.25
N PHE A 90 4.08 -14.82 6.22
CA PHE A 90 4.44 -13.40 6.26
C PHE A 90 5.90 -13.23 5.82
N GLY A 91 6.18 -12.17 5.06
CA GLY A 91 7.51 -11.84 4.58
C GLY A 91 8.12 -10.69 5.38
N ILE A 92 9.42 -10.79 5.68
CA ILE A 92 10.22 -9.72 6.28
C ILE A 92 11.28 -9.32 5.26
N ILE A 93 11.14 -8.10 4.74
CA ILE A 93 12.10 -7.49 3.82
C ILE A 93 13.34 -7.09 4.63
N HIS A 94 14.54 -7.26 4.07
CA HIS A 94 15.77 -6.84 4.75
C HIS A 94 15.73 -5.34 5.12
N PRO A 95 16.21 -4.93 6.32
CA PRO A 95 16.06 -3.55 6.80
C PRO A 95 16.53 -2.49 5.82
N HIS A 96 17.72 -2.64 5.23
CA HIS A 96 18.24 -1.66 4.27
C HIS A 96 17.33 -1.50 3.03
N ARG A 97 16.72 -2.59 2.55
CA ARG A 97 15.81 -2.55 1.40
C ARG A 97 14.49 -1.93 1.77
N TYR A 98 13.96 -2.31 2.93
CA TYR A 98 12.74 -1.72 3.45
C TYR A 98 12.91 -0.21 3.59
N HIS A 99 14.02 0.24 4.20
CA HIS A 99 14.40 1.64 4.31
C HIS A 99 14.45 2.33 2.94
N ASP A 100 15.17 1.75 1.97
CA ASP A 100 15.34 2.39 0.66
C ASP A 100 14.01 2.54 -0.07
N ILE A 101 13.05 1.61 0.12
CA ILE A 101 11.70 1.77 -0.43
C ILE A 101 10.92 2.90 0.28
N VAL A 102 11.02 3.01 1.62
CA VAL A 102 10.44 4.15 2.36
C VAL A 102 11.05 5.46 1.86
N TRP A 103 12.36 5.52 1.67
CA TRP A 103 13.07 6.69 1.16
C TRP A 103 12.55 7.14 -0.21
N GLU A 104 12.35 6.19 -1.14
CA GLU A 104 11.78 6.49 -2.47
C GLU A 104 10.34 7.02 -2.37
N LEU A 105 9.50 6.42 -1.51
CA LEU A 105 8.11 6.85 -1.30
C LEU A 105 8.01 8.25 -0.68
N ILE A 106 8.83 8.56 0.32
CA ILE A 106 8.80 9.85 1.03
C ILE A 106 9.26 11.00 0.13
N ASN A 107 10.22 10.75 -0.76
CA ASN A 107 10.70 11.77 -1.69
C ASN A 107 9.67 12.16 -2.75
N ASP A 108 8.87 11.20 -3.23
CA ASP A 108 7.78 11.46 -4.17
C ASP A 108 6.39 11.37 -3.51
N TRP A 109 6.29 11.79 -2.24
CA TRP A 109 5.07 11.66 -1.44
C TRP A 109 3.84 12.32 -2.09
N ASP A 110 4.01 13.48 -2.71
CA ASP A 110 2.90 14.20 -3.32
C ASP A 110 2.39 13.48 -4.58
N LYS A 111 3.28 12.82 -5.33
CA LYS A 111 2.91 11.94 -6.44
C LYS A 111 2.18 10.70 -5.93
N LEU A 112 2.65 10.08 -4.85
CA LEU A 112 1.94 8.97 -4.18
C LEU A 112 0.50 9.39 -3.83
N LEU A 113 0.32 10.51 -3.12
CA LEU A 113 -1.01 11.00 -2.75
C LEU A 113 -1.89 11.30 -3.96
N SER A 114 -1.32 11.81 -5.06
CA SER A 114 -2.08 12.05 -6.30
C SER A 114 -2.64 10.77 -6.93
N ILE A 115 -1.94 9.64 -6.77
CA ILE A 115 -2.40 8.33 -7.26
C ILE A 115 -3.50 7.80 -6.33
N LEU A 116 -3.25 7.80 -5.02
CA LEU A 116 -4.18 7.27 -4.02
C LEU A 116 -5.50 8.05 -3.98
N PHE A 117 -5.43 9.36 -4.16
CA PHE A 117 -6.59 10.26 -4.09
C PHE A 117 -6.91 10.89 -5.45
N ASN A 118 -6.77 10.15 -6.55
CA ASN A 118 -7.14 10.63 -7.88
C ASN A 118 -8.62 11.05 -7.94
N PRO A 119 -8.95 12.31 -8.26
CA PRO A 119 -10.33 12.83 -8.20
C PRO A 119 -11.31 12.09 -9.12
N ASP A 120 -10.82 11.43 -10.18
CA ASP A 120 -11.66 10.69 -11.12
C ASP A 120 -12.09 9.31 -10.59
N ASN A 121 -11.48 8.83 -9.51
CA ASN A 121 -11.80 7.56 -8.88
C ASN A 121 -13.10 7.66 -8.06
N GLU A 122 -14.07 6.76 -8.31
CA GLU A 122 -15.33 6.64 -7.55
C GLU A 122 -15.51 5.27 -6.89
N ILE A 123 -14.42 4.51 -6.76
CA ILE A 123 -14.32 3.35 -5.88
C ILE A 123 -13.54 3.78 -4.64
N TYR A 124 -14.18 3.69 -3.48
CA TYR A 124 -13.68 4.30 -2.25
C TYR A 124 -13.00 3.26 -1.36
N SER A 125 -11.68 3.42 -1.17
CA SER A 125 -10.89 2.59 -0.26
C SER A 125 -11.13 2.99 1.20
N TYR A 126 -11.36 2.00 2.06
CA TYR A 126 -11.39 2.14 3.51
C TYR A 126 -10.07 1.69 4.16
N SER A 127 -9.21 0.98 3.42
CA SER A 127 -8.01 0.31 3.92
C SER A 127 -6.76 1.16 3.90
N PHE A 128 -6.83 2.41 4.35
CA PHE A 128 -5.64 3.28 4.34
C PHE A 128 -4.55 2.74 5.30
N PRO A 129 -3.33 2.40 4.82
CA PRO A 129 -2.38 1.62 5.62
C PRO A 129 -1.75 2.35 6.80
N ILE A 130 -1.76 3.68 6.79
CA ILE A 130 -1.16 4.51 7.85
C ILE A 130 -2.24 4.92 8.83
N ALA A 131 -1.98 4.72 10.12
CA ALA A 131 -2.94 5.06 11.17
C ALA A 131 -3.12 6.59 11.30
N LEU A 132 -4.25 7.10 10.82
CA LEU A 132 -4.62 8.52 10.90
C LEU A 132 -5.52 8.77 12.12
N THR A 133 -4.99 8.65 13.34
CA THR A 133 -5.78 8.96 14.54
C THR A 133 -5.77 10.46 14.85
N ILE A 134 -6.94 11.09 14.79
CA ILE A 134 -7.15 12.54 15.00
C ILE A 134 -6.80 13.01 16.43
N ASN A 135 -6.82 12.16 17.47
CA ASN A 135 -6.56 12.64 18.84
C ASN A 135 -6.27 11.55 19.91
N LYS A 136 -5.75 10.38 19.52
CA LYS A 136 -5.26 9.39 20.51
C LYS A 136 -3.97 8.78 19.99
N GLN A 137 -3.01 8.59 20.87
CA GLN A 137 -1.75 7.89 20.63
C GLN A 137 -2.04 6.45 20.15
N GLY A 138 -2.29 6.29 18.85
CA GLY A 138 -2.62 5.02 18.23
C GLY A 138 -1.35 4.26 17.85
N LYS A 139 -0.61 3.76 18.84
CA LYS A 139 0.53 2.82 18.66
C LYS A 139 0.08 1.43 18.19
N LEU A 140 -0.99 1.31 17.41
CA LEU A 140 -1.60 0.03 17.13
C LEU A 140 -1.86 -0.12 15.63
N ARG A 141 -0.92 -0.77 14.93
CA ARG A 141 -1.23 -1.63 13.78
C ARG A 141 -1.92 -2.89 14.28
N SER A 142 -3.12 -2.78 14.84
CA SER A 142 -3.81 -3.98 15.32
C SER A 142 -4.52 -4.66 14.16
N GLY A 143 -4.50 -6.00 14.12
CA GLY A 143 -5.32 -6.80 13.19
C GLY A 143 -6.83 -6.58 13.31
N ARG A 144 -7.29 -5.67 14.19
CA ARG A 144 -8.66 -5.16 14.23
C ARG A 144 -8.95 -4.18 13.08
N MET A 145 -7.93 -3.58 12.46
CA MET A 145 -8.09 -2.63 11.36
C MET A 145 -8.86 -3.23 10.17
N ILE A 146 -8.60 -4.49 9.79
CA ILE A 146 -9.30 -5.09 8.63
C ILE A 146 -10.80 -5.28 8.89
N TYR A 147 -11.19 -5.71 10.10
CA TYR A 147 -12.59 -5.88 10.45
C TYR A 147 -13.28 -4.53 10.63
N GLU A 148 -12.57 -3.53 11.16
CA GLU A 148 -13.04 -2.15 11.25
C GLU A 148 -13.27 -1.55 9.85
N PHE A 149 -12.32 -1.71 8.92
CA PHE A 149 -12.47 -1.25 7.55
C PHE A 149 -13.63 -1.95 6.82
N LEU A 150 -13.76 -3.26 6.98
CA LEU A 150 -14.89 -4.02 6.44
C LEU A 150 -16.23 -3.51 7.00
N GLU A 151 -16.34 -3.36 8.33
CA GLU A 151 -17.56 -2.88 8.98
C GLU A 151 -17.92 -1.47 8.52
N MET A 152 -16.94 -0.56 8.47
CA MET A 152 -17.13 0.80 7.97
C MET A 152 -17.60 0.83 6.52
N ALA A 153 -16.93 0.07 5.64
CA ALA A 153 -17.25 -0.01 4.22
C ALA A 153 -18.65 -0.61 3.99
N GLU A 154 -18.99 -1.71 4.66
CA GLU A 154 -20.31 -2.35 4.54
C GLU A 154 -21.42 -1.47 5.10
N LYS A 155 -21.20 -0.82 6.25
CA LYS A 155 -22.18 0.09 6.86
C LYS A 155 -22.52 1.26 5.95
N ASP A 156 -21.52 1.93 5.41
CA ASP A 156 -21.72 3.09 4.53
C ASP A 156 -22.33 2.67 3.20
N LEU A 157 -21.94 1.51 2.66
CA LEU A 157 -22.54 0.97 1.42
C LEU A 157 -24.02 0.60 1.62
N VAL A 158 -24.38 -0.03 2.74
CA VAL A 158 -25.78 -0.37 3.08
C VAL A 158 -26.64 0.88 3.23
N ALA A 159 -26.12 1.95 3.84
CA ALA A 159 -26.84 3.21 3.98
C ALA A 159 -27.16 3.88 2.63
N GLU A 160 -26.36 3.63 1.60
CA GLU A 160 -26.54 4.15 0.24
C GLU A 160 -27.28 3.18 -0.69
N ALA A 161 -27.42 1.91 -0.29
CA ALA A 161 -27.92 0.81 -1.13
C ALA A 161 -29.34 1.03 -1.67
N TYR A 162 -30.18 1.82 -1.00
CA TYR A 162 -31.55 2.10 -1.43
C TYR A 162 -31.64 2.78 -2.82
N LYS A 163 -30.54 3.38 -3.30
CA LYS A 163 -30.43 4.02 -4.61
C LYS A 163 -30.19 3.03 -5.75
N TYR A 164 -29.77 1.80 -5.43
CA TYR A 164 -29.28 0.83 -6.40
C TYR A 164 -30.11 -0.45 -6.36
N LYS A 165 -30.20 -1.12 -7.51
CA LYS A 165 -30.99 -2.35 -7.66
C LYS A 165 -30.15 -3.63 -7.56
N LEU A 166 -28.84 -3.50 -7.74
CA LEU A 166 -27.91 -4.62 -7.86
C LEU A 166 -26.77 -4.43 -6.86
N LEU A 167 -26.40 -5.52 -6.19
CA LEU A 167 -25.22 -5.60 -5.34
C LEU A 167 -24.26 -6.60 -5.95
N THR A 168 -23.01 -6.19 -6.13
CA THR A 168 -21.92 -7.07 -6.59
C THR A 168 -20.84 -7.11 -5.53
N LYS A 169 -20.38 -8.31 -5.18
CA LYS A 169 -19.25 -8.55 -4.28
C LYS A 169 -18.17 -9.30 -5.02
N ILE A 170 -16.94 -8.81 -4.95
CA ILE A 170 -15.76 -9.40 -5.60
C ILE A 170 -14.74 -9.69 -4.52
N ASP A 171 -14.17 -10.90 -4.55
CA ASP A 171 -13.07 -11.31 -3.68
C ASP A 171 -11.89 -11.76 -4.55
N ILE A 172 -10.72 -11.15 -4.35
CA ILE A 172 -9.51 -11.48 -5.12
C ILE A 172 -8.67 -12.48 -4.33
N THR A 173 -8.75 -13.74 -4.76
CA THR A 173 -8.02 -14.83 -4.09
C THR A 173 -6.51 -14.64 -4.18
N ASN A 174 -5.81 -14.86 -3.06
CA ASN A 174 -4.34 -14.88 -2.98
C ASN A 174 -3.66 -13.59 -3.53
N PHE A 175 -4.32 -12.44 -3.32
CA PHE A 175 -3.97 -11.17 -3.94
C PHE A 175 -2.47 -10.84 -3.91
N TYR A 176 -1.87 -10.65 -2.73
CA TYR A 176 -0.45 -10.26 -2.58
C TYR A 176 0.50 -11.17 -3.35
N ASN A 177 0.34 -12.49 -3.27
CA ASN A 177 1.20 -13.46 -3.95
C ASN A 177 0.95 -13.52 -5.47
N SER A 178 -0.20 -13.04 -5.93
CA SER A 178 -0.58 -12.99 -7.35
C SER A 178 -0.16 -11.71 -8.06
N VAL A 179 0.29 -10.68 -7.33
CA VAL A 179 0.70 -9.41 -7.92
C VAL A 179 1.95 -9.61 -8.78
N TYR A 180 1.89 -9.19 -10.04
CA TYR A 180 3.05 -9.06 -10.90
C TYR A 180 3.77 -7.75 -10.58
N THR A 181 5.02 -7.79 -10.09
CA THR A 181 5.67 -6.62 -9.45
C THR A 181 5.81 -5.43 -10.38
N HIS A 182 5.99 -5.64 -11.69
CA HIS A 182 6.06 -4.56 -12.68
C HIS A 182 4.78 -3.71 -12.75
N THR A 183 3.64 -4.22 -12.27
CA THR A 183 2.41 -3.42 -12.15
C THR A 183 2.57 -2.23 -11.20
N ILE A 184 3.54 -2.27 -10.27
CA ILE A 184 3.89 -1.14 -9.41
C ILE A 184 4.32 0.06 -10.25
N ALA A 185 5.24 -0.14 -11.20
CA ALA A 185 5.70 0.91 -12.10
C ALA A 185 4.57 1.38 -13.02
N TRP A 186 3.76 0.45 -13.55
CA TRP A 186 2.64 0.78 -14.43
C TRP A 186 1.60 1.66 -13.71
N ALA A 187 1.24 1.29 -12.48
CA ALA A 187 0.29 2.04 -11.67
C ALA A 187 0.85 3.41 -11.25
N TRP A 188 2.16 3.49 -10.99
CA TRP A 188 2.82 4.75 -10.65
C TRP A 188 2.79 5.76 -11.81
N CYS A 189 3.07 5.29 -13.02
CA CYS A 189 2.99 6.12 -14.23
C CYS A 189 1.54 6.41 -14.63
N GLY A 190 0.62 5.47 -14.40
CA GLY A 190 -0.74 5.49 -14.95
C GLY A 190 -0.80 5.01 -16.41
N ASP A 191 0.36 4.66 -16.99
CA ASP A 191 0.49 4.09 -18.32
C ASP A 191 1.57 3.00 -18.34
N ARG A 192 1.22 1.85 -18.94
CA ARG A 192 2.11 0.68 -19.02
C ARG A 192 3.28 0.93 -19.97
N TYR A 193 3.07 1.59 -21.10
CA TYR A 193 4.11 1.79 -22.11
C TYR A 193 5.14 2.83 -21.67
N GLU A 194 4.69 3.88 -20.99
CA GLU A 194 5.57 4.87 -20.35
C GLU A 194 6.48 4.21 -19.32
N ALA A 195 5.93 3.37 -18.43
CA ALA A 195 6.71 2.61 -17.46
C ALA A 195 7.70 1.64 -18.13
N LEU A 196 7.32 0.99 -19.23
CA LEU A 196 8.22 0.09 -19.98
C LEU A 196 9.36 0.83 -20.69
N ALA A 197 9.15 2.10 -21.05
CA ALA A 197 10.19 2.94 -21.65
C ALA A 197 11.23 3.45 -20.63
N ASP A 198 10.96 3.33 -19.32
CA ASP A 198 11.79 3.81 -18.23
C ASP A 198 13.02 2.92 -17.95
N SER A 199 13.92 2.85 -18.94
CA SER A 199 15.17 2.07 -18.85
C SER A 199 16.17 2.59 -17.80
N ASN A 200 16.03 3.84 -17.37
CA ASN A 200 16.93 4.51 -16.43
C ASN A 200 16.37 4.64 -15.01
N PHE A 201 15.22 4.02 -14.70
CA PHE A 201 14.60 4.06 -13.38
C PHE A 201 14.30 5.49 -12.89
N SER A 202 13.85 6.35 -13.80
CA SER A 202 13.48 7.73 -13.53
C SER A 202 12.21 7.85 -12.69
N TYR A 203 11.29 6.89 -12.78
CA TYR A 203 10.09 6.86 -11.95
C TYR A 203 10.33 6.13 -10.63
N THR A 204 9.78 6.68 -9.54
CA THR A 204 9.77 6.03 -8.22
C THR A 204 9.14 4.65 -8.27
N GLY A 205 8.03 4.47 -8.99
CA GLY A 205 7.42 3.15 -9.17
C GLY A 205 8.37 2.09 -9.76
N SER A 206 9.20 2.46 -10.74
CA SER A 206 10.21 1.58 -11.33
C SER A 206 11.29 1.19 -10.30
N ARG A 207 11.72 2.16 -9.47
CA ARG A 207 12.71 1.93 -8.41
C ARG A 207 12.15 1.01 -7.31
N ILE A 208 10.91 1.23 -6.89
CA ILE A 208 10.21 0.40 -5.91
C ILE A 208 10.03 -1.03 -6.43
N ASP A 209 9.56 -1.21 -7.67
CA ASP A 209 9.45 -2.53 -8.31
C ASP A 209 10.79 -3.27 -8.25
N LYS A 210 11.88 -2.60 -8.64
CA LYS A 210 13.22 -3.19 -8.61
C LYS A 210 13.68 -3.58 -7.19
N LEU A 211 13.43 -2.72 -6.19
CA LEU A 211 13.77 -3.00 -4.80
C LEU A 211 12.97 -4.20 -4.26
N ILE A 212 11.67 -4.29 -4.57
CA ILE A 212 10.84 -5.43 -4.17
C ILE A 212 11.34 -6.73 -4.80
N GLN A 213 11.61 -6.73 -6.11
CA GLN A 213 12.20 -7.89 -6.78
C GLN A 213 13.50 -8.32 -6.09
N TYR A 214 14.41 -7.37 -5.84
CA TYR A 214 15.73 -7.67 -5.25
C TYR A 214 15.67 -8.05 -3.77
N SER A 215 14.57 -7.71 -3.08
CA SER A 215 14.27 -8.18 -1.72
C SER A 215 13.70 -9.60 -1.67
N ASN A 216 13.40 -10.18 -2.83
CA ASN A 216 12.74 -11.48 -2.98
C ASN A 216 13.37 -12.29 -4.12
N ASP A 217 14.70 -12.46 -4.10
CA ASP A 217 15.46 -13.26 -5.09
C ASP A 217 15.19 -12.93 -6.57
N LYS A 218 14.98 -11.65 -6.88
CA LYS A 218 14.65 -11.15 -8.24
C LYS A 218 13.35 -11.74 -8.80
N ARG A 219 12.46 -12.23 -7.94
CA ARG A 219 11.14 -12.73 -8.36
C ARG A 219 10.27 -11.55 -8.77
N THR A 220 9.54 -11.75 -9.86
CA THR A 220 8.59 -10.78 -10.42
C THR A 220 7.14 -11.07 -10.05
N ASN A 221 6.90 -12.13 -9.26
CA ASN A 221 5.58 -12.53 -8.80
C ASN A 221 5.54 -12.49 -7.27
N GLY A 222 4.53 -11.79 -6.76
CA GLY A 222 4.24 -11.64 -5.36
C GLY A 222 4.86 -10.41 -4.71
N ILE A 223 4.12 -9.82 -3.78
CA ILE A 223 4.59 -8.82 -2.83
C ILE A 223 4.59 -9.45 -1.43
N PRO A 224 5.61 -9.23 -0.58
CA PRO A 224 5.66 -9.77 0.78
C PRO A 224 4.43 -9.43 1.62
N VAL A 225 3.83 -10.40 2.31
CA VAL A 225 2.66 -10.14 3.19
C VAL A 225 3.14 -9.71 4.59
N GLY A 226 2.54 -8.66 5.17
CA GLY A 226 2.76 -8.24 6.56
C GLY A 226 3.24 -6.80 6.76
N PRO A 227 4.31 -6.35 6.09
CA PRO A 227 4.81 -4.99 6.27
C PRO A 227 3.85 -3.92 5.71
N VAL A 228 3.73 -2.74 6.33
CA VAL A 228 2.87 -1.61 5.84
C VAL A 228 3.23 -1.25 4.42
N LEU A 229 4.53 -1.32 4.13
CA LEU A 229 5.07 -0.97 2.84
C LEU A 229 4.43 -1.77 1.71
N SER A 230 4.16 -3.06 1.95
CA SER A 230 3.43 -3.89 1.00
C SER A 230 1.99 -3.42 0.83
N ASP A 231 1.33 -3.02 1.92
CA ASP A 231 -0.04 -2.48 1.90
C ASP A 231 -0.09 -1.16 1.11
N LEU A 232 0.86 -0.25 1.33
CA LEU A 232 0.97 1.00 0.55
C LEU A 232 1.22 0.73 -0.93
N ILE A 233 2.08 -0.24 -1.25
CA ILE A 233 2.38 -0.59 -2.64
C ILE A 233 1.13 -1.15 -3.34
N VAL A 234 0.36 -2.00 -2.67
CA VAL A 234 -0.88 -2.50 -3.28
C VAL A 234 -1.95 -1.43 -3.37
N GLU A 235 -2.01 -0.47 -2.46
CA GLU A 235 -2.91 0.69 -2.57
C GLU A 235 -2.59 1.56 -3.79
N ILE A 236 -1.30 1.69 -4.17
CA ILE A 236 -0.90 2.34 -5.44
C ILE A 236 -1.52 1.60 -6.63
N ILE A 237 -1.35 0.28 -6.67
CA ILE A 237 -1.85 -0.58 -7.76
C ILE A 237 -3.38 -0.51 -7.84
N LEU A 238 -4.06 -0.70 -6.72
CA LEU A 238 -5.52 -0.74 -6.66
C LEU A 238 -6.14 0.62 -6.94
N SER A 239 -5.60 1.72 -6.41
CA SER A 239 -6.14 3.07 -6.68
C SER A 239 -6.06 3.46 -8.15
N GLU A 240 -4.99 3.07 -8.85
CA GLU A 240 -4.89 3.29 -10.29
C GLU A 240 -5.87 2.40 -11.07
N ARG A 241 -5.97 1.11 -10.72
CA ARG A 241 -6.96 0.20 -11.34
C ARG A 241 -8.41 0.64 -11.08
N ASP A 242 -8.70 1.15 -9.90
CA ASP A 242 -10.01 1.67 -9.53
C ASP A 242 -10.40 2.88 -10.38
N THR A 243 -9.45 3.77 -10.65
CA THR A 243 -9.63 4.92 -11.55
C THR A 243 -9.99 4.43 -12.95
N PHE A 244 -9.24 3.46 -13.48
CA PHE A 244 -9.53 2.84 -14.78
C PHE A 244 -10.92 2.18 -14.82
N ILE A 245 -11.28 1.41 -13.80
CA ILE A 245 -12.59 0.75 -13.70
C ILE A 245 -13.70 1.79 -13.62
N THR A 246 -13.54 2.85 -12.83
CA THR A 246 -14.49 3.96 -12.73
C THR A 246 -14.77 4.55 -14.11
N GLN A 247 -13.72 4.85 -14.89
CA GLN A 247 -13.87 5.37 -16.25
C GLN A 247 -14.65 4.39 -17.15
N LYS A 248 -14.34 3.08 -17.08
CA LYS A 248 -15.05 2.06 -17.87
C LYS A 248 -16.52 1.89 -17.49
N ILE A 249 -16.88 2.07 -16.23
CA ILE A 249 -18.28 2.02 -15.79
C ILE A 249 -19.02 3.28 -16.27
N LYS A 250 -18.38 4.46 -16.15
CA LYS A 250 -18.92 5.74 -16.65
C LYS A 250 -19.12 5.75 -18.16
N GLU A 251 -18.18 5.22 -18.95
CA GLU A 251 -18.30 5.06 -20.41
C GLU A 251 -19.56 4.27 -20.81
N LYS A 252 -20.00 3.34 -19.95
CA LYS A 252 -21.21 2.54 -20.16
C LYS A 252 -22.49 3.21 -19.65
N GLY A 253 -22.40 4.41 -19.07
CA GLY A 253 -23.53 5.15 -18.51
C GLY A 253 -24.15 4.47 -17.28
N ILE A 254 -23.37 3.67 -16.55
CA ILE A 254 -23.84 2.95 -15.36
C ILE A 254 -23.58 3.83 -14.13
N ASP A 255 -24.64 4.18 -13.41
CA ASP A 255 -24.53 4.78 -12.08
C ASP A 255 -24.18 3.72 -11.04
N PHE A 256 -23.19 4.00 -10.19
CA PHE A 256 -22.68 3.05 -9.22
C PHE A 256 -22.13 3.73 -7.97
N ILE A 257 -22.04 2.95 -6.90
CA ILE A 257 -21.22 3.24 -5.73
C ILE A 257 -20.45 1.98 -5.38
N ALA A 258 -19.17 2.11 -5.08
CA ALA A 258 -18.32 0.97 -4.77
C ALA A 258 -17.33 1.31 -3.67
N THR A 259 -17.04 0.31 -2.83
CA THR A 259 -16.06 0.39 -1.76
C THR A 259 -15.12 -0.80 -1.83
N ARG A 260 -13.90 -0.62 -1.31
CA ARG A 260 -12.92 -1.70 -1.09
C ARG A 260 -12.22 -1.53 0.26
N PHE A 261 -11.63 -2.60 0.77
CA PHE A 261 -10.90 -2.67 2.03
C PHE A 261 -9.80 -3.75 1.95
#